data_AF-A0A939RA91-F1
#
_entry.id   AF-A0A939RA91-F1
#
_cell.length_a   1.000
_cell.length_b   1.000
_cell.length_c   1.000
_cell.angle_alpha   90.00
_cell.angle_beta   90.00
_cell.angle_gamma   90.00
#
_symmetry.space_group_name_H-M   'P 1'
#
loop_
_entity.id
_entity.type
_entity.pdbx_description
1 polymer ?
#
loop_
_entity_poly.entity_id
_entity_poly.type
_entity_poly.pdbx_seq_one_letter_code
_entity_poly.pdbx_strand_id
1 'polypeptide(L)'
;MMNEEMTITPQFPDFGALLESVKENGRLMREDHERYRQAMAEREARWEKDRADTRRAIREMRELFTTQWGRLVEALCKPAALALFKKEGINIDRIYEGIHKAKVDGQDVMEIDVALCDTTTAVIVEVKSRCDNHDIDHFLSQMEHCKEWYPDFANKQLFVAVAAIDYAGGADTYASRQGLYVLQLGGEDTYTMTTPREARMF
;
A
#
# COMPACT_ATOMS: atom_id res chain seq x y z
N MET A 1 31.77 93.58 -38.05
CA MET A 1 31.07 92.53 -38.82
C MET A 1 32.10 91.54 -39.29
N MET A 2 32.04 90.29 -38.79
CA MET A 2 32.35 89.06 -39.51
C MET A 2 31.82 87.93 -38.63
N ASN A 3 30.69 87.34 -39.05
CA ASN A 3 30.13 86.13 -38.48
C ASN A 3 31.04 84.97 -38.92
N GLU A 4 31.66 84.26 -37.98
CA GLU A 4 32.24 82.94 -38.27
C GLU A 4 31.11 81.91 -38.26
N GLU A 5 30.87 81.30 -39.43
CA GLU A 5 29.96 80.18 -39.58
C GLU A 5 30.49 78.98 -38.78
N MET A 6 29.76 78.60 -37.73
CA MET A 6 30.02 77.37 -36.99
C MET A 6 29.64 76.17 -37.86
N THR A 7 30.63 75.60 -38.55
CA THR A 7 30.44 74.41 -39.39
C THR A 7 30.27 73.17 -38.50
N ILE A 8 29.04 72.71 -38.34
CA ILE A 8 28.75 71.42 -37.69
C ILE A 8 28.97 70.32 -38.73
N THR A 9 30.11 69.64 -38.66
CA THR A 9 30.36 68.44 -39.47
C THR A 9 29.46 67.30 -38.98
N PRO A 10 28.55 66.75 -39.80
CA PRO A 10 27.75 65.60 -39.39
C PRO A 10 28.66 64.39 -39.18
N GLN A 11 28.61 63.84 -37.96
CA GLN A 11 29.35 62.64 -37.59
C GLN A 11 28.57 61.43 -38.13
N PHE A 12 28.91 60.97 -39.33
CA PHE A 12 28.30 59.77 -39.90
C PHE A 12 28.80 58.53 -39.14
N PRO A 13 27.92 57.57 -38.81
CA PRO A 13 28.35 56.32 -38.18
C PRO A 13 29.29 55.55 -39.12
N ASP A 14 30.31 54.92 -38.53
CA ASP A 14 31.19 54.00 -39.25
C ASP A 14 30.40 52.74 -39.63
N PHE A 15 29.97 52.70 -40.90
CA PHE A 15 29.21 51.58 -41.46
C PHE A 15 30.00 50.26 -41.42
N GLY A 16 31.34 50.28 -41.45
CA GLY A 16 32.17 49.09 -41.34
C GLY A 16 32.09 48.49 -39.94
N ALA A 17 32.27 49.33 -38.91
CA ALA A 17 32.12 48.92 -37.51
C ALA A 17 30.69 48.43 -37.18
N LEU A 18 29.67 49.09 -37.76
CA LEU A 18 28.27 48.67 -37.61
C LEU A 18 28.03 47.28 -38.20
N LEU A 19 28.50 47.01 -39.42
CA LEU A 19 28.32 45.70 -40.07
C LEU A 19 29.00 44.55 -39.31
N GLU A 20 30.19 44.78 -38.77
CA GLU A 20 30.87 43.78 -37.94
C GLU A 20 30.13 43.52 -36.63
N SER A 21 29.59 44.56 -35.97
CA SER A 21 28.77 44.39 -34.76
C SER A 21 27.49 43.58 -35.01
N VAL A 22 26.85 43.76 -36.17
CA VAL A 22 25.64 43.00 -36.54
C VAL A 22 25.98 41.53 -36.80
N LYS A 23 27.09 41.24 -37.49
CA LYS A 23 27.56 39.87 -37.72
C LYS A 23 27.88 39.16 -36.41
N GLU A 24 28.59 39.84 -35.52
CA GLU A 24 29.00 39.32 -34.22
C GLU A 24 27.79 39.07 -33.31
N ASN A 25 26.83 40.01 -33.26
CA ASN A 25 25.56 39.79 -32.55
C ASN A 25 24.79 38.60 -33.11
N GLY A 26 24.74 38.44 -34.43
CA GLY A 26 24.09 37.28 -35.06
C GLY A 26 24.81 35.95 -34.76
N ARG A 27 26.13 35.96 -34.58
CA ARG A 27 26.91 34.79 -34.13
C ARG A 27 26.59 34.46 -32.67
N LEU A 28 26.66 35.44 -31.79
CA LEU A 28 26.36 35.29 -30.35
C LEU A 28 24.93 34.79 -30.13
N MET A 29 23.95 35.35 -30.84
CA MET A 29 22.56 34.88 -30.76
C MET A 29 22.38 33.42 -31.15
N ARG A 30 23.12 32.95 -32.18
CA ARG A 30 23.08 31.53 -32.57
C ARG A 30 23.70 30.63 -31.51
N GLU A 31 24.83 31.04 -30.94
CA GLU A 31 25.50 30.30 -29.88
C GLU A 31 24.66 30.23 -28.60
N ASP A 32 24.04 31.34 -28.20
CA ASP A 32 23.12 31.38 -27.06
C ASP A 32 21.87 30.54 -27.30
N HIS A 33 21.32 30.54 -28.52
CA HIS A 33 20.19 29.69 -28.86
C HIS A 33 20.56 28.21 -28.84
N GLU A 34 21.75 27.84 -29.31
CA GLU A 34 22.27 26.47 -29.23
C GLU A 34 22.46 26.03 -27.78
N ARG A 35 23.11 26.86 -26.95
CA ARG A 35 23.31 26.63 -25.52
C ARG A 35 21.99 26.50 -24.78
N TYR A 36 21.02 27.35 -25.09
CA TYR A 36 19.69 27.31 -24.48
C TYR A 36 18.98 26.01 -24.85
N ARG A 37 19.01 25.59 -26.13
CA ARG A 37 18.41 24.31 -26.56
C ARG A 37 19.06 23.11 -25.86
N GLN A 38 20.39 23.09 -25.75
CA GLN A 38 21.11 22.03 -25.04
C GLN A 38 20.74 21.99 -23.55
N ALA A 39 20.75 23.15 -22.87
CA ALA A 39 20.38 23.24 -21.46
C ALA A 39 18.93 22.81 -21.20
N MET A 40 18.01 23.13 -22.12
CA MET A 40 16.61 22.70 -22.03
C MET A 40 16.48 21.19 -22.23
N ALA A 41 17.15 20.62 -23.24
CA ALA A 41 17.14 19.17 -23.47
C ALA A 41 17.75 18.40 -22.30
N GLU A 42 18.86 18.86 -21.72
CA GLU A 42 19.45 18.28 -20.52
C GLU A 42 18.51 18.36 -19.31
N ARG A 43 17.84 19.50 -19.13
CA ARG A 43 16.87 19.68 -18.04
C ARG A 43 15.67 18.76 -18.20
N GLU A 44 15.16 18.60 -19.41
CA GLU A 44 14.04 17.71 -19.73
C GLU A 44 14.41 16.24 -19.52
N ALA A 45 15.61 15.83 -19.95
CA ALA A 45 16.14 14.49 -19.71
C ALA A 45 16.33 14.19 -18.21
N ARG A 46 16.88 15.15 -17.44
CA ARG A 46 16.99 15.03 -15.98
C ARG A 46 15.62 14.94 -15.32
N TRP A 47 14.69 15.77 -15.74
CA TRP A 47 13.32 15.77 -15.21
C TRP A 47 12.60 14.44 -15.46
N GLU A 48 12.71 13.88 -16.65
CA GLU A 48 12.08 12.59 -16.95
C GLU A 48 12.74 11.45 -16.15
N LYS A 49 14.06 11.49 -15.98
CA LYS A 49 14.78 10.54 -15.11
C LYS A 49 14.31 10.64 -13.65
N ASP A 50 14.26 11.84 -13.08
CA ASP A 50 13.81 12.06 -11.69
C ASP A 50 12.36 11.60 -11.49
N ARG A 51 11.49 11.83 -12.49
CA ARG A 51 10.10 11.31 -12.46
C ARG A 51 10.06 9.79 -12.52
N ALA A 52 10.89 9.16 -13.35
CA ALA A 52 10.96 7.71 -13.44
C ALA A 52 11.45 7.10 -12.11
N ASP A 53 12.50 7.65 -11.53
CA ASP A 53 13.05 7.22 -10.24
C ASP A 53 12.02 7.41 -9.10
N THR A 54 11.31 8.54 -9.09
CA THR A 54 10.23 8.79 -8.11
C THR A 54 9.08 7.79 -8.26
N ARG A 55 8.63 7.52 -9.49
CA ARG A 55 7.57 6.52 -9.74
C ARG A 55 7.99 5.12 -9.30
N ARG A 56 9.26 4.78 -9.50
CA ARG A 56 9.83 3.51 -9.04
C ARG A 56 9.83 3.42 -7.52
N ALA A 57 10.35 4.44 -6.83
CA ALA A 57 10.37 4.49 -5.36
C ALA A 57 8.96 4.38 -4.76
N ILE A 58 7.96 5.07 -5.35
CA ILE A 58 6.55 4.97 -4.92
C ILE A 58 6.02 3.54 -5.09
N ARG A 59 6.39 2.84 -6.17
CA ARG A 59 5.95 1.46 -6.42
C ARG A 59 6.58 0.50 -5.41
N GLU A 60 7.90 0.58 -5.22
CA GLU A 60 8.63 -0.23 -4.25
C GLU A 60 8.09 0.00 -2.83
N MET A 61 7.81 1.25 -2.47
CA MET A 61 7.19 1.59 -1.18
C MET A 61 5.80 0.97 -1.05
N ARG A 62 4.95 1.06 -2.09
CA ARG A 62 3.62 0.43 -2.08
C ARG A 62 3.70 -1.08 -1.88
N GLU A 63 4.62 -1.76 -2.58
CA GLU A 63 4.81 -3.21 -2.45
C GLU A 63 5.22 -3.61 -1.02
N LEU A 64 6.09 -2.83 -0.37
CA LEU A 64 6.44 -3.03 1.04
C LEU A 64 5.21 -2.90 1.94
N PHE A 65 4.41 -1.85 1.76
CA PHE A 65 3.20 -1.62 2.56
C PHE A 65 2.09 -2.63 2.29
N THR A 66 1.97 -3.22 1.10
CA THR A 66 0.93 -4.23 0.86
C THR A 66 1.35 -5.60 1.37
N THR A 67 2.57 -6.04 1.05
CA THR A 67 2.96 -7.44 1.24
C THR A 67 3.72 -7.65 2.54
N GLN A 68 4.62 -6.74 2.92
CA GLN A 68 5.40 -6.91 4.16
C GLN A 68 4.59 -6.52 5.37
N TRP A 69 3.77 -5.48 5.25
CA TRP A 69 2.91 -5.04 6.34
C TRP A 69 1.84 -6.09 6.67
N GLY A 70 1.15 -6.65 5.67
CA GLY A 70 0.18 -7.74 5.89
C GLY A 70 0.80 -8.90 6.65
N ARG A 71 1.95 -9.40 6.17
CA ARG A 71 2.70 -10.47 6.84
C ARG A 71 3.16 -10.13 8.25
N LEU A 72 3.50 -8.87 8.52
CA LEU A 72 3.86 -8.43 9.87
C LEU A 72 2.65 -8.49 10.81
N VAL A 73 1.50 -7.97 10.38
CA VAL A 73 0.27 -7.98 11.19
C VAL A 73 -0.18 -9.43 11.46
N GLU A 74 -0.12 -10.29 10.45
CA GLU A 74 -0.37 -11.73 10.61
C GLU A 74 0.61 -12.38 11.61
N ALA A 75 1.91 -12.06 11.50
CA ALA A 75 2.94 -12.61 12.38
C ALA A 75 2.75 -12.20 13.84
N LEU A 76 2.24 -10.98 14.09
CA LEU A 76 1.88 -10.52 15.44
C LEU A 76 0.57 -11.16 15.93
N CYS A 77 -0.41 -11.31 15.03
CA CYS A 77 -1.71 -11.90 15.36
C CYS A 77 -1.61 -13.38 15.75
N LYS A 78 -0.79 -14.18 15.05
CA LYS A 78 -0.65 -15.63 15.27
C LYS A 78 -0.41 -16.03 16.74
N PRO A 79 0.66 -15.54 17.42
CA PRO A 79 0.91 -15.89 18.81
C PRO A 79 -0.12 -15.29 19.77
N ALA A 80 -0.61 -14.06 19.50
CA ALA A 80 -1.60 -13.41 20.34
C ALA A 80 -2.95 -14.15 20.32
N ALA A 81 -3.42 -14.53 19.14
CA ALA A 81 -4.65 -15.29 18.96
C ALA A 81 -4.58 -16.64 19.69
N LEU A 82 -3.47 -17.38 19.57
CA LEU A 82 -3.29 -18.64 20.31
C LEU A 82 -3.41 -18.44 21.83
N ALA A 83 -2.79 -17.39 22.37
CA ALA A 83 -2.87 -17.09 23.80
C ALA A 83 -4.29 -16.68 24.24
N LEU A 84 -4.95 -15.82 23.47
CA LEU A 84 -6.30 -15.32 23.76
C LEU A 84 -7.35 -16.43 23.73
N PHE A 85 -7.35 -17.28 22.70
CA PHE A 85 -8.30 -18.38 22.61
C PHE A 85 -8.07 -19.46 23.67
N LYS A 86 -6.82 -19.72 24.07
CA LYS A 86 -6.52 -20.57 25.23
C LYS A 86 -7.08 -19.96 26.53
N LYS A 87 -6.92 -18.66 26.72
CA LYS A 87 -7.45 -17.92 27.89
C LYS A 87 -8.98 -17.93 27.93
N GLU A 88 -9.62 -17.90 26.76
CA GLU A 88 -11.07 -18.02 26.60
C GLU A 88 -11.62 -19.43 26.90
N GLY A 89 -10.74 -20.42 27.02
CA GLY A 89 -11.13 -21.82 27.25
C GLY A 89 -11.48 -22.58 25.96
N ILE A 90 -11.14 -22.05 24.78
CA ILE A 90 -11.23 -22.79 23.52
C ILE A 90 -10.04 -23.76 23.46
N ASN A 91 -10.34 -25.05 23.30
CA ASN A 91 -9.34 -26.10 23.27
C ASN A 91 -8.56 -26.07 21.95
N ILE A 92 -7.44 -25.35 21.92
CA ILE A 92 -6.47 -25.30 20.83
C ILE A 92 -5.06 -25.43 21.40
N ASP A 93 -4.17 -26.15 20.74
CA ASP A 93 -2.81 -26.36 21.24
C ASP A 93 -1.73 -25.68 20.39
N ARG A 94 -1.96 -25.56 19.07
CA ARG A 94 -0.98 -25.09 18.10
C ARG A 94 -1.56 -24.15 17.04
N ILE A 95 -0.65 -23.41 16.40
CA ILE A 95 -0.88 -22.75 15.12
C ILE A 95 -0.78 -23.82 14.03
N TYR A 96 -1.73 -23.81 13.09
CA TYR A 96 -1.70 -24.71 11.94
C TYR A 96 -0.80 -24.10 10.86
N GLU A 97 0.35 -24.75 10.63
CA GLU A 97 1.29 -24.34 9.59
C GLU A 97 0.98 -25.02 8.25
N GLY A 98 1.40 -24.40 7.14
CA GLY A 98 1.26 -25.00 5.81
C GLY A 98 -0.13 -24.90 5.19
N ILE A 99 -0.94 -23.92 5.61
CA ILE A 99 -2.22 -23.65 4.94
C ILE A 99 -1.94 -23.15 3.53
N HIS A 100 -2.19 -24.01 2.55
CA HIS A 100 -2.14 -23.63 1.15
C HIS A 100 -3.45 -22.93 0.77
N LYS A 101 -3.38 -21.96 -0.15
CA LYS A 101 -4.58 -21.39 -0.76
C LYS A 101 -5.42 -22.52 -1.35
N ALA A 102 -6.67 -22.62 -0.93
CA ALA A 102 -7.62 -23.56 -1.50
C ALA A 102 -7.86 -23.19 -2.97
N LYS A 103 -7.91 -24.20 -3.84
CA LYS A 103 -8.15 -24.03 -5.27
C LYS A 103 -9.33 -24.86 -5.75
N VAL A 104 -10.21 -24.25 -6.52
CA VAL A 104 -11.28 -24.93 -7.27
C VAL A 104 -11.06 -24.63 -8.75
N ASP A 105 -11.04 -25.66 -9.59
CA ASP A 105 -10.76 -25.55 -11.03
C ASP A 105 -9.48 -24.76 -11.37
N GLY A 106 -8.47 -24.87 -10.50
CA GLY A 106 -7.18 -24.20 -10.65
C GLY A 106 -7.15 -22.73 -10.22
N GLN A 107 -8.27 -22.17 -9.75
CA GLN A 107 -8.38 -20.80 -9.26
C GLN A 107 -8.34 -20.77 -7.73
N ASP A 108 -7.60 -19.83 -7.14
CA ASP A 108 -7.59 -19.61 -5.69
C ASP A 108 -8.99 -19.14 -5.24
N VAL A 109 -9.62 -19.90 -4.33
CA VAL A 109 -10.96 -19.58 -3.79
C VAL A 109 -10.91 -19.05 -2.36
N MET A 110 -9.87 -19.41 -1.60
CA MET A 110 -9.73 -18.98 -0.21
C MET A 110 -8.29 -19.12 0.28
N GLU A 111 -7.79 -18.11 0.96
CA GLU A 111 -6.56 -18.11 1.72
C GLU A 111 -6.92 -17.91 3.20
N ILE A 112 -6.26 -18.64 4.10
CA ILE A 112 -6.44 -18.46 5.55
C ILE A 112 -5.21 -17.77 6.10
N ASP A 113 -5.39 -16.60 6.68
CA ASP A 113 -4.30 -15.81 7.28
C ASP A 113 -3.73 -16.50 8.53
N VAL A 114 -4.61 -16.98 9.41
CA VAL A 114 -4.27 -17.73 10.62
C VAL A 114 -5.29 -18.84 10.84
N ALA A 115 -4.81 -20.07 11.03
CA ALA A 115 -5.60 -21.11 11.67
C ALA A 115 -4.90 -21.63 12.93
N LEU A 116 -5.71 -21.88 13.94
CA LEU A 116 -5.33 -22.50 15.21
C LEU A 116 -6.14 -23.79 15.32
N CYS A 117 -5.54 -24.86 15.83
CA CYS A 117 -6.28 -26.12 15.94
C CYS A 117 -5.76 -27.02 17.06
N ASP A 118 -6.60 -27.96 17.47
CA ASP A 118 -6.20 -29.18 18.15
C ASP A 118 -6.73 -30.39 17.35
N THR A 119 -7.09 -31.50 18.01
CA THR A 119 -7.74 -32.66 17.37
C THR A 119 -9.22 -32.44 17.01
N THR A 120 -9.99 -31.68 17.79
CA THR A 120 -11.46 -31.58 17.69
C THR A 120 -11.99 -30.19 17.33
N THR A 121 -11.15 -29.18 17.37
CA THR A 121 -11.49 -27.77 17.32
C THR A 121 -10.52 -27.04 16.41
N ALA A 122 -11.03 -26.07 15.67
CA ALA A 122 -10.25 -25.13 14.89
C ALA A 122 -10.79 -23.71 15.09
N VAL A 123 -9.90 -22.73 14.98
CA VAL A 123 -10.23 -21.32 14.92
C VAL A 123 -9.54 -20.74 13.69
N ILE A 124 -10.32 -20.16 12.77
CA ILE A 124 -9.80 -19.40 11.64
C ILE A 124 -9.92 -17.91 11.95
N VAL A 125 -8.83 -17.17 11.75
CA VAL A 125 -8.78 -15.73 11.98
C VAL A 125 -8.42 -15.03 10.67
N GLU A 126 -9.32 -14.18 10.17
CA GLU A 126 -9.04 -13.23 9.09
C GLU A 126 -8.31 -12.02 9.66
N VAL A 127 -7.21 -11.59 9.04
CA VAL A 127 -6.36 -10.50 9.52
C VAL A 127 -6.41 -9.31 8.55
N LYS A 128 -6.86 -8.15 9.04
CA LYS A 128 -6.94 -6.93 8.24
C LYS A 128 -6.19 -5.77 8.89
N SER A 129 -5.64 -4.88 8.07
CA SER A 129 -5.20 -3.58 8.60
C SER A 129 -6.40 -2.71 8.98
N ARG A 130 -7.42 -2.66 8.13
CA ARG A 130 -8.70 -1.99 8.40
C ARG A 130 -9.80 -2.95 7.96
N CYS A 131 -10.76 -3.23 8.85
CA CYS A 131 -11.87 -4.14 8.59
C CYS A 131 -13.19 -3.36 8.57
N ASP A 132 -14.02 -3.59 7.55
CA ASP A 132 -15.38 -3.07 7.47
C ASP A 132 -16.44 -4.20 7.42
N ASN A 133 -17.72 -3.84 7.32
CA ASN A 133 -18.80 -4.82 7.29
C ASN A 133 -18.78 -5.72 6.04
N HIS A 134 -18.30 -5.20 4.90
CA HIS A 134 -18.21 -5.98 3.68
C HIS A 134 -17.12 -7.07 3.82
N ASP A 135 -16.00 -6.75 4.46
CA ASP A 135 -14.98 -7.75 4.78
C ASP A 135 -15.55 -8.90 5.64
N ILE A 136 -16.37 -8.56 6.63
CA ILE A 136 -17.02 -9.55 7.52
C ILE A 136 -17.98 -10.44 6.74
N ASP A 137 -18.86 -9.85 5.93
CA ASP A 137 -19.83 -10.59 5.12
C ASP A 137 -19.11 -11.52 4.11
N HIS A 138 -18.05 -11.02 3.47
CA HIS A 138 -17.22 -11.80 2.57
C HIS A 138 -16.57 -12.98 3.29
N PHE A 139 -15.91 -12.73 4.42
CA PHE A 139 -15.27 -13.77 5.21
C PHE A 139 -16.27 -14.85 5.64
N LEU A 140 -17.43 -14.46 6.17
CA LEU A 140 -18.52 -15.38 6.54
C LEU A 140 -18.97 -16.24 5.35
N SER A 141 -19.09 -15.67 4.15
CA SER A 141 -19.46 -16.42 2.95
C SER A 141 -18.41 -17.46 2.55
N GLN A 142 -17.12 -17.19 2.77
CA GLN A 142 -16.06 -18.17 2.54
C GLN A 142 -16.10 -19.29 3.60
N MET A 143 -16.46 -18.96 4.85
CA MET A 143 -16.53 -19.95 5.93
C MET A 143 -17.60 -21.02 5.71
N GLU A 144 -18.68 -20.70 4.99
CA GLU A 144 -19.71 -21.69 4.60
C GLU A 144 -19.13 -22.85 3.76
N HIS A 145 -18.08 -22.59 2.99
CA HIS A 145 -17.41 -23.59 2.14
C HIS A 145 -16.08 -24.08 2.72
N CYS A 146 -15.64 -23.54 3.85
CA CYS A 146 -14.30 -23.79 4.38
C CYS A 146 -14.04 -25.29 4.62
N LYS A 147 -15.01 -26.04 5.16
CA LYS A 147 -14.84 -27.48 5.42
C LYS A 147 -14.78 -28.32 4.15
N GLU A 148 -15.39 -27.86 3.06
CA GLU A 148 -15.31 -28.51 1.75
C GLU A 148 -13.93 -28.29 1.13
N TRP A 149 -13.38 -27.09 1.29
CA TRP A 149 -12.09 -26.69 0.74
C TRP A 149 -10.88 -27.14 1.58
N TYR A 150 -11.07 -27.28 2.89
CA TYR A 150 -10.05 -27.71 3.85
C TYR A 150 -10.54 -28.94 4.64
N PRO A 151 -10.36 -30.16 4.10
CA PRO A 151 -10.84 -31.39 4.70
C PRO A 151 -10.31 -31.66 6.12
N ASP A 152 -9.14 -31.10 6.47
CA ASP A 152 -8.57 -31.17 7.81
C ASP A 152 -9.50 -30.57 8.88
N PHE A 153 -10.39 -29.66 8.50
CA PHE A 153 -11.36 -29.03 9.39
C PHE A 153 -12.74 -29.68 9.34
N ALA A 154 -13.00 -30.64 8.45
CA ALA A 154 -14.33 -31.19 8.20
C ALA A 154 -15.04 -31.72 9.46
N ASN A 155 -14.28 -32.38 10.34
CA ASN A 155 -14.80 -32.97 11.58
C ASN A 155 -14.52 -32.14 12.84
N LYS A 156 -14.05 -30.89 12.68
CA LYS A 156 -13.75 -30.00 13.81
C LYS A 156 -14.90 -29.05 14.10
N GLN A 157 -15.02 -28.66 15.36
CA GLN A 157 -15.77 -27.47 15.74
C GLN A 157 -15.01 -26.26 15.21
N LEU A 158 -15.56 -25.58 14.21
CA LEU A 158 -14.89 -24.47 13.55
C LEU A 158 -15.45 -23.15 14.09
N PHE A 159 -14.64 -22.48 14.91
CA PHE A 159 -14.86 -21.09 15.30
C PHE A 159 -14.16 -20.16 14.33
N VAL A 160 -14.64 -18.93 14.28
CA VAL A 160 -14.13 -17.90 13.38
C VAL A 160 -13.93 -16.60 14.11
N ALA A 161 -12.93 -15.85 13.67
CA ALA A 161 -12.57 -14.58 14.26
C ALA A 161 -12.08 -13.62 13.19
N VAL A 162 -12.11 -12.33 13.51
CA VAL A 162 -11.45 -11.31 12.71
C VAL A 162 -10.53 -10.52 13.60
N ALA A 163 -9.32 -10.25 13.12
CA ALA A 163 -8.33 -9.43 13.77
C ALA A 163 -8.06 -8.19 12.92
N ALA A 164 -8.13 -7.00 13.52
CA ALA A 164 -7.78 -5.78 12.80
C ALA A 164 -7.02 -4.74 13.64
N ILE A 165 -6.29 -3.87 12.93
CA ILE A 165 -5.72 -2.67 13.54
C ILE A 165 -6.83 -1.63 13.77
N ASP A 166 -7.73 -1.47 12.80
CA ASP A 166 -8.85 -0.52 12.87
C ASP A 166 -10.14 -1.17 12.35
N TYR A 167 -11.26 -0.88 13.00
CA TYR A 167 -12.60 -1.28 12.55
C TYR A 167 -13.39 -0.07 12.10
N ALA A 168 -13.82 -0.08 10.84
CA ALA A 168 -14.60 1.00 10.26
C ALA A 168 -16.10 0.76 10.46
N GLY A 169 -16.86 1.83 10.73
CA GLY A 169 -18.32 1.78 10.66
C GLY A 169 -19.00 0.84 11.67
N GLY A 170 -18.32 0.51 12.79
CA GLY A 170 -18.85 -0.42 13.80
C GLY A 170 -18.73 -1.89 13.42
N ALA A 171 -17.80 -2.21 12.52
CA ALA A 171 -17.54 -3.57 12.06
C ALA A 171 -17.17 -4.54 13.19
N ASP A 172 -16.45 -4.09 14.22
CA ASP A 172 -16.19 -4.85 15.43
C ASP A 172 -17.49 -5.34 16.10
N THR A 173 -18.43 -4.43 16.31
CA THR A 173 -19.73 -4.73 16.93
C THR A 173 -20.57 -5.61 16.01
N TYR A 174 -20.51 -5.38 14.69
CA TYR A 174 -21.21 -6.21 13.71
C TYR A 174 -20.67 -7.65 13.70
N ALA A 175 -19.35 -7.84 13.61
CA ALA A 175 -18.70 -9.15 13.68
C ALA A 175 -19.08 -9.91 14.95
N SER A 176 -19.01 -9.25 16.11
CA SER A 176 -19.41 -9.86 17.39
C SER A 176 -20.88 -10.30 17.39
N ARG A 177 -21.79 -9.52 16.79
CA ARG A 177 -23.20 -9.89 16.64
C ARG A 177 -23.45 -11.04 15.66
N GLN A 178 -22.58 -11.18 14.66
CA GLN A 178 -22.61 -12.32 13.73
C GLN A 178 -21.98 -13.59 14.33
N GLY A 179 -21.51 -13.52 15.59
CA GLY A 179 -20.95 -14.65 16.31
C GLY A 179 -19.45 -14.88 16.10
N LEU A 180 -18.73 -13.90 15.53
CA LEU A 180 -17.28 -13.96 15.40
C LEU A 180 -16.61 -13.43 16.68
N TYR A 181 -15.45 -13.99 17.01
CA TYR A 181 -14.53 -13.35 17.95
C TYR A 181 -13.84 -12.17 17.27
N VAL A 182 -13.63 -11.09 18.03
CA VAL A 182 -13.05 -9.85 17.49
C VAL A 182 -11.76 -9.55 18.22
N LEU A 183 -10.65 -9.54 17.49
CA LEU A 183 -9.31 -9.29 18.01
C LEU A 183 -8.88 -7.87 17.59
N GLN A 184 -8.80 -6.96 18.54
CA GLN A 184 -8.40 -5.57 18.30
C GLN A 184 -6.93 -5.39 18.67
N LEU A 185 -6.11 -4.86 17.77
CA LEU A 185 -4.74 -4.49 18.11
C LEU A 185 -4.75 -3.43 19.22
N GLY A 186 -4.05 -3.72 20.32
CA GLY A 186 -3.96 -2.89 21.52
C GLY A 186 -3.95 -3.70 22.81
N GLY A 187 -3.80 -3.02 23.94
CA GLY A 187 -3.73 -3.64 25.26
C GLY A 187 -2.35 -4.18 25.64
N GLU A 188 -2.28 -4.86 26.79
CA GLU A 188 -1.03 -5.40 27.34
C GLU A 188 -0.50 -6.61 26.54
N ASP A 189 -1.41 -7.41 25.97
CA ASP A 189 -1.10 -8.67 25.25
C ASP A 189 -1.03 -8.50 23.72
N THR A 190 -0.71 -7.29 23.22
CA THR A 190 -0.73 -6.89 21.78
C THR A 190 -2.10 -6.85 21.13
N TYR A 191 -2.98 -7.80 21.45
CA TYR A 191 -4.39 -7.81 21.06
C TYR A 191 -5.29 -7.95 22.27
N THR A 192 -6.45 -7.30 22.23
CA THR A 192 -7.59 -7.59 23.10
C THR A 192 -8.64 -8.39 22.34
N MET A 193 -9.45 -9.17 23.04
CA MET A 193 -10.49 -9.99 22.45
C MET A 193 -11.87 -9.58 22.98
N THR A 194 -12.82 -9.42 22.07
CA THR A 194 -14.25 -9.36 22.38
C THR A 194 -14.86 -10.70 22.03
N THR A 195 -15.39 -11.38 23.04
CA THR A 195 -16.14 -12.64 22.89
C THR A 195 -17.57 -12.36 22.42
N PRO A 196 -18.06 -13.03 21.37
CA PRO A 196 -19.45 -12.91 20.95
C PRO A 196 -20.38 -13.52 22.00
N ARG A 197 -21.60 -12.99 22.13
CA ARG A 197 -22.59 -13.54 23.08
C ARG A 197 -22.92 -15.01 22.80
N GLU A 198 -23.01 -15.36 21.52
CA GLU A 198 -23.16 -16.72 21.03
C GLU A 198 -22.17 -16.91 19.88
N ALA A 199 -21.20 -17.81 20.05
CA ALA A 199 -20.21 -18.06 19.02
C ALA A 199 -20.86 -18.81 17.85
N ARG A 200 -20.71 -18.29 16.63
CA ARG A 200 -21.12 -18.98 15.41
C ARG A 200 -20.13 -20.10 15.14
N MET A 201 -20.66 -21.30 14.91
CA MET A 201 -19.87 -22.46 14.50
C MET A 201 -20.20 -22.80 13.05
N PHE A 202 -19.16 -23.21 12.32
CA PHE A 202 -19.22 -23.74 10.96
C PHE A 202 -18.87 -25.24 10.98
#